data_AF-A0A7J3MGJ4-F1
#
_entry.id   AF-A0A7J3MGJ4-F1
#
_cell.length_a   1.000
_cell.length_b   1.000
_cell.length_c   1.000
_cell.angle_alpha   90.00
_cell.angle_beta   90.00
_cell.angle_gamma   90.00
#
_symmetry.space_group_name_H-M   'P 1'
#
loop_
_entity.id
_entity.type
_entity.pdbx_description
1 polymer ?
#
loop_
_entity_poly.entity_id
_entity_poly.type
_entity_poly.pdbx_seq_one_letter_code
_entity_poly.pdbx_strand_id
1 'polypeptide(L)'
;HVVGERMSRYEFALRIAEKLNFDKNLIKKASMDEFTWRAPRPRDSSLNCDRTRAILKTEFFSTELALDILKREYEETIRRS
;
A
#
# COMPACT_ATOMS: atom_id res chain seq x y z
N HIS A 1 5.37 -13.56 9.44
CA HIS A 1 5.31 -12.10 9.22
C HIS A 1 3.87 -11.71 8.99
N VAL A 2 3.43 -10.55 9.49
CA VAL A 2 2.13 -9.96 9.16
C VAL A 2 2.42 -8.86 8.13
N VAL A 3 2.03 -9.10 6.89
CA VAL A 3 2.24 -8.20 5.74
C VAL A 3 1.07 -8.33 4.78
N GLY A 4 0.83 -7.28 3.98
CA GLY A 4 -0.16 -7.29 2.90
C GLY A 4 0.36 -7.91 1.60
N GLU A 5 -0.43 -7.76 0.55
CA GLU A 5 -0.08 -8.20 -0.81
C GLU A 5 1.23 -7.59 -1.31
N ARG A 6 1.96 -8.36 -2.13
CA ARG A 6 3.15 -7.89 -2.82
C ARG A 6 2.77 -6.87 -3.89
N MET A 7 3.33 -5.67 -3.82
CA MET A 7 3.18 -4.64 -4.85
C MET A 7 4.34 -3.64 -4.81
N SER A 8 4.51 -2.91 -5.91
CA SER A 8 5.37 -1.75 -6.00
C SER A 8 4.75 -0.52 -5.33
N ARG A 9 5.59 0.45 -4.97
CA ARG A 9 5.13 1.76 -4.46
C ARG A 9 4.22 2.50 -5.46
N TYR A 10 4.48 2.30 -6.76
CA TYR A 10 3.69 2.90 -7.82
C TYR A 10 2.28 2.31 -7.87
N GLU A 11 2.15 0.98 -7.86
CA GLU A 11 0.85 0.30 -7.81
C GLU A 11 0.06 0.67 -6.55
N PHE A 12 0.73 0.74 -5.40
CA PHE A 12 0.09 1.17 -4.16
C PHE A 12 -0.47 2.58 -4.25
N ALA A 13 0.30 3.53 -4.79
CA ALA A 13 -0.15 4.91 -4.98
C ALA A 13 -1.37 4.99 -5.93
N LEU A 14 -1.37 4.21 -7.01
CA LEU A 14 -2.52 4.14 -7.93
C LEU A 14 -3.77 3.59 -7.25
N ARG A 15 -3.66 2.52 -6.44
CA ARG A 15 -4.80 1.94 -5.71
C ARG A 15 -5.36 2.93 -4.70
N ILE A 16 -4.52 3.69 -3.99
CA ILE A 16 -4.98 4.78 -3.10
C ILE A 16 -5.75 5.84 -3.88
N ALA A 17 -5.18 6.33 -4.98
CA ALA A 17 -5.83 7.37 -5.79
C ALA A 17 -7.17 6.89 -6.34
N GLU A 18 -7.26 5.63 -6.78
CA GLU A 18 -8.52 5.02 -7.19
C GLU A 18 -9.53 4.94 -6.03
N LYS A 19 -9.12 4.45 -4.87
CA LYS A 19 -10.00 4.30 -3.70
C LYS A 19 -10.59 5.63 -3.22
N LEU A 20 -9.77 6.67 -3.23
CA LEU A 20 -10.11 8.03 -2.78
C LEU A 20 -10.63 8.93 -3.90
N ASN A 21 -10.77 8.41 -5.13
CA ASN A 21 -11.19 9.17 -6.31
C ASN A 21 -10.32 10.42 -6.58
N PHE A 22 -9.00 10.27 -6.43
CA PHE A 22 -8.01 11.29 -6.78
C PHE A 22 -7.53 11.13 -8.22
N ASP A 23 -7.03 12.23 -8.80
CA ASP A 23 -6.50 12.22 -10.16
C ASP A 23 -5.20 11.39 -10.25
N LYS A 24 -5.32 10.19 -10.83
CA LYS A 24 -4.20 9.28 -11.09
C LYS A 24 -3.15 9.88 -12.03
N ASN A 25 -3.49 10.88 -12.85
CA ASN A 25 -2.53 11.49 -13.78
C ASN A 25 -1.42 12.27 -13.07
N LEU A 26 -1.63 12.63 -11.80
CA LEU A 26 -0.62 13.26 -10.95
C LEU A 26 0.45 12.26 -10.47
N ILE A 27 0.20 10.95 -10.59
CA ILE A 27 1.15 9.90 -10.21
C ILE A 27 1.98 9.52 -11.43
N LYS A 28 3.29 9.79 -11.37
CA LYS A 28 4.24 9.44 -12.43
C LYS A 28 5.05 8.20 -12.05
N LYS A 29 5.34 7.36 -13.05
CA LYS A 29 6.32 6.28 -12.91
C LYS A 29 7.69 6.90 -12.72
N ALA A 30 8.49 6.27 -11.87
CA ALA A 30 9.89 6.61 -11.66
C ALA A 30 10.66 5.31 -11.40
N SER A 31 11.94 5.30 -11.76
CA SER A 31 12.81 4.14 -11.57
C SER A 31 13.75 4.33 -10.38
N MET A 32 14.17 3.22 -9.75
CA MET A 32 15.00 3.27 -8.54
C MET A 32 16.37 3.90 -8.75
N ASP A 33 16.92 3.77 -9.95
CA ASP A 33 18.22 4.30 -10.41
C ASP A 33 18.19 5.81 -10.70
N GLU A 34 17.00 6.40 -10.84
CA GLU A 34 16.84 7.86 -10.99
C GLU A 34 17.12 8.62 -9.67
N PHE A 35 17.21 7.91 -8.54
CA PHE A 35 17.36 8.51 -7.22
C PHE A 35 18.73 8.21 -6.60
N THR A 36 19.37 9.23 -6.05
CA THR A 36 20.60 9.05 -5.24
C THR A 36 20.23 8.68 -3.80
N TRP A 37 20.21 7.38 -3.50
CA TRP A 37 19.90 6.89 -2.16
C TRP A 37 21.11 6.94 -1.24
N ARG A 38 20.99 7.61 -0.08
CA ARG A 38 22.03 7.58 0.98
C ARG A 38 22.25 6.16 1.53
N ALA A 39 21.21 5.33 1.55
CA ALA A 39 21.25 3.94 2.00
C ALA A 39 20.68 3.01 0.93
N PRO A 40 21.28 1.84 0.66
CA PRO A 40 20.77 0.88 -0.30
C PRO A 40 19.32 0.50 0.00
N ARG A 41 18.49 0.47 -1.04
CA ARG A 41 17.09 0.05 -0.93
C ARG A 41 16.90 -1.24 -1.72
N PRO A 42 16.44 -2.34 -1.09
CA PRO A 42 16.14 -3.55 -1.81
C PRO A 42 15.06 -3.27 -2.86
N ARG A 43 15.22 -3.89 -4.04
CA ARG A 43 14.23 -3.80 -5.13
C ARG A 43 12.88 -4.38 -4.72
N ASP A 44 12.92 -5.41 -3.88
CA ASP A 44 11.77 -6.17 -3.43
C ASP A 44 11.91 -6.44 -1.93
N SER A 45 11.00 -5.85 -1.16
CA SER A 45 10.91 -6.03 0.30
C SER A 45 9.71 -6.90 0.69
N SER A 46 9.14 -7.68 -0.24
CA SER A 46 8.04 -8.57 0.10
C SER A 46 8.49 -9.69 1.04
N LEU A 47 7.59 -10.12 1.92
CA LEU A 47 7.85 -11.13 2.93
C LEU A 47 6.86 -12.28 2.76
N ASN A 48 7.31 -13.51 2.99
CA ASN A 48 6.41 -14.66 3.03
C ASN A 48 5.56 -14.60 4.31
N CYS A 49 4.24 -14.67 4.15
CA CYS A 49 3.26 -14.75 5.23
C CYS A 49 2.36 -15.99 5.19
N ASP A 50 2.71 -17.01 4.40
CA ASP A 50 1.89 -18.22 4.20
C ASP A 50 1.55 -18.90 5.53
N ARG A 51 2.57 -19.06 6.39
CA ARG A 51 2.39 -19.63 7.73
C ARG A 51 1.44 -18.80 8.59
N THR A 52 1.56 -17.48 8.53
CA THR A 52 0.74 -16.57 9.35
C THR A 52 -0.71 -16.54 8.84
N ARG A 53 -0.93 -16.56 7.52
CA ARG A 53 -2.27 -16.67 6.92
C ARG A 53 -2.95 -18.00 7.27
N ALA A 54 -2.19 -19.09 7.41
CA ALA A 54 -2.74 -20.38 7.80
C ALA A 54 -3.15 -20.46 9.29
N ILE A 55 -2.54 -19.64 10.15
CA ILE A 55 -2.73 -19.70 11.61
C ILE A 55 -3.75 -18.66 12.09
N LEU A 56 -3.69 -17.43 11.57
CA LEU A 56 -4.55 -16.35 12.02
C LEU A 56 -5.92 -16.42 11.34
N LYS A 57 -6.98 -16.22 12.13
CA LYS A 57 -8.36 -16.11 11.63
C LYS A 57 -8.73 -14.68 11.21
N THR A 58 -7.93 -13.71 11.62
CA THR A 58 -8.12 -12.29 11.28
C THR A 58 -7.64 -12.05 9.86
N GLU A 59 -8.47 -11.39 9.05
CA GLU A 59 -8.04 -10.95 7.71
C GLU A 59 -7.07 -9.78 7.83
N PHE A 60 -5.80 -10.02 7.49
CA PHE A 60 -4.73 -9.03 7.53
C PHE A 60 -4.03 -8.83 6.18
N PHE A 61 -4.33 -9.67 5.18
CA PHE A 61 -3.56 -9.73 3.94
C PHE A 61 -4.19 -8.88 2.83
N SER A 62 -5.52 -8.81 2.80
CA SER A 62 -6.29 -8.07 1.79
C SER A 62 -5.93 -6.58 1.80
N THR A 63 -5.34 -6.12 0.70
CA THR A 63 -5.07 -4.69 0.50
C THR A 63 -6.37 -3.92 0.30
N GLU A 64 -7.35 -4.53 -0.34
CA GLU A 64 -8.65 -3.90 -0.58
C GLU A 64 -9.36 -3.55 0.73
N LEU A 65 -9.40 -4.50 1.67
CA LEU A 65 -9.97 -4.27 3.00
C LEU A 65 -9.21 -3.17 3.74
N ALA A 66 -7.88 -3.18 3.69
CA ALA A 66 -7.07 -2.15 4.31
C ALA A 66 -7.35 -0.75 3.72
N LEU A 67 -7.52 -0.65 2.41
CA LEU A 67 -7.85 0.60 1.72
C LEU A 67 -9.29 1.07 2.01
N ASP A 68 -10.24 0.16 2.19
CA ASP A 68 -11.59 0.50 2.67
C ASP A 68 -11.58 1.13 4.06
N ILE A 69 -10.84 0.53 4.98
CA ILE A 69 -10.69 1.04 6.35
C ILE A 69 -10.03 2.42 6.31
N LEU A 70 -8.92 2.55 5.57
CA LEU A 70 -8.21 3.82 5.39
C LEU A 70 -9.12 4.92 4.83
N LYS A 71 -9.90 4.61 3.78
CA LYS A 71 -10.84 5.57 3.19
C LYS A 71 -11.85 6.09 4.21
N ARG A 72 -12.46 5.18 4.97
CA ARG A 72 -13.43 5.54 6.02
C ARG A 72 -12.80 6.46 7.06
N GLU A 73 -11.62 6.12 7.56
CA GLU A 73 -10.88 6.93 8.55
C GLU A 73 -10.50 8.31 8.00
N TYR A 74 -10.07 8.37 6.74
CA TYR A 74 -9.76 9.62 6.04
C TYR A 74 -10.99 10.53 5.90
N GLU A 75 -12.12 9.99 5.46
CA GLU A 75 -13.39 10.74 5.33
C GLU A 75 -13.91 11.22 6.70
N GLU A 76 -13.78 10.40 7.74
CA GLU A 76 -14.11 10.80 9.12
C GLU A 76 -13.24 11.95 9.61
N THR A 77 -11.95 11.95 9.26
CA THR A 77 -11.02 13.03 9.63
C THR A 77 -11.41 14.34 8.95
N ILE A 78 -11.75 14.30 7.65
CA ILE A 78 -12.21 15.48 6.91
C ILE A 78 -13.53 16.02 7.47
N ARG A 79 -14.47 15.15 7.87
CA ARG A 79 -15.75 15.61 8.45
C ARG A 79 -15.58 16.32 9.80
N ARG A 80 -14.47 16.08 10.51
CA ARG A 80 -14.17 16.66 11.83
C ARG A 80 -13.35 17.95 11.77
N SER A 81 -12.73 18.25 10.62
CA SER A 81 -11.95 19.47 10.36
C SER A 81 -12.80 20.59 9.79
#